data_AF-A0A970HHG0-F1
#
_entry.id   AF-A0A970HHG0-F1
#
_cell.length_a   1.000
_cell.length_b   1.000
_cell.length_c   1.000
_cell.angle_alpha   90.00
_cell.angle_beta   90.00
_cell.angle_gamma   90.00
#
_symmetry.space_group_name_H-M   'P 1'
#
loop_
_entity.id
_entity.type
_entity.pdbx_description
1 polymer ?
#
loop_
_entity_poly.entity_id
_entity_poly.type
_entity_poly.pdbx_seq_one_letter_code
_entity_poly.pdbx_strand_id
1 'polypeptide(L)'
;MKRIIYILIAIFLMMNLLSCKKEDKNLVEEEKKEVEEEIVEEVDGQVPQEEGEIEEVEGVPSPLSGIYAPEEKVNRRVVAVMFDNHPNARWQAGLKDAEIIYEFPVEAPYTRYLGLYLINDPEALGSIRSARPYFVTVALEYDAVYVRAGGSKQAKEDVRKLKMADIDS
;
A
#
# COMPACT_ATOMS: atom_id res chain seq x y z
N MET A 1 15.00 2.64 58.68
CA MET A 1 14.62 1.93 57.43
C MET A 1 13.38 2.52 56.75
N LYS A 2 12.23 2.70 57.44
CA LYS A 2 11.01 3.26 56.83
C LYS A 2 11.18 4.68 56.24
N ARG A 3 11.92 5.56 56.92
CA ARG A 3 12.23 6.92 56.43
C ARG A 3 13.07 6.93 55.15
N ILE A 4 13.97 5.96 54.98
CA ILE A 4 14.79 5.81 53.77
C ILE A 4 13.92 5.28 52.62
N ILE A 5 12.98 4.37 52.91
CA ILE A 5 12.01 3.86 51.93
C ILE A 5 11.12 5.00 51.39
N TYR A 6 10.64 5.91 52.24
CA TYR A 6 9.84 7.06 51.78
C TYR A 6 10.66 8.04 50.91
N ILE A 7 11.94 8.23 51.20
CA ILE A 7 12.83 9.06 50.37
C ILE A 7 13.04 8.42 48.99
N LEU A 8 13.23 7.10 48.93
CA LEU A 8 13.38 6.37 47.66
C LEU A 8 12.10 6.38 46.81
N ILE A 9 10.93 6.26 47.42
CA ILE A 9 9.64 6.34 46.73
C ILE A 9 9.40 7.77 46.18
N ALA A 10 9.77 8.80 46.94
CA ALA A 10 9.65 10.19 46.49
C ALA A 10 10.57 10.50 45.30
N ILE A 11 11.79 9.99 45.29
CA ILE A 11 12.74 10.14 44.18
C ILE A 11 12.22 9.43 42.92
N PHE A 12 11.66 8.22 43.07
CA PHE A 12 11.07 7.46 41.96
C PHE A 12 9.85 8.18 41.35
N LEU A 13 8.99 8.80 42.17
CA LEU A 13 7.88 9.62 41.68
C LEU A 13 8.35 10.91 40.96
N MET A 14 9.41 11.55 41.46
CA MET A 14 9.98 12.75 40.83
C MET A 14 10.60 12.46 39.46
N MET A 15 11.21 11.28 39.27
CA MET A 15 11.80 10.87 37.99
C MET A 15 10.76 10.68 36.87
N ASN A 16 9.48 10.50 37.19
CA ASN A 16 8.41 10.37 36.21
C ASN A 16 7.86 11.72 35.70
N LEU A 17 8.29 12.86 36.27
CA LEU A 17 7.82 14.20 35.87
C LEU A 17 8.75 14.94 34.91
N LEU A 18 9.86 14.32 34.48
CA LEU A 18 10.76 14.87 33.47
C LEU A 18 10.56 14.17 32.12
N SER A 19 9.35 14.25 31.58
CA SER A 19 9.11 14.02 30.15
C SER A 19 9.18 15.37 29.44
N CYS A 20 10.38 15.73 28.97
CA CYS A 20 10.57 16.91 28.12
C CYS A 20 9.97 16.62 26.73
N LYS A 21 8.81 17.20 26.46
CA LYS A 21 8.24 17.37 25.12
C LYS A 21 8.97 18.52 24.43
N LYS A 22 9.86 18.22 23.47
CA LYS A 22 10.43 19.23 22.56
C LYS A 22 9.49 19.35 21.36
N GLU A 23 8.68 20.40 21.34
CA GLU A 23 7.97 20.85 20.13
C GLU A 23 8.80 21.96 19.49
N ASP A 24 9.38 21.67 18.32
CA ASP A 24 9.80 22.70 17.37
C ASP A 24 8.55 23.16 16.62
N LYS A 25 8.08 24.38 16.91
CA LYS A 25 7.08 25.10 16.11
C LYS A 25 7.53 26.55 15.98
N ASN A 26 8.41 26.79 15.01
CA ASN A 26 8.45 28.06 14.30
C ASN A 26 7.41 27.98 13.19
N LEU A 27 6.23 28.59 13.37
CA LEU A 27 5.39 29.13 12.29
C LEU A 27 4.46 30.18 12.91
N VAL A 28 4.99 31.40 12.93
CA VAL A 28 4.33 32.68 12.61
C VAL A 28 2.79 32.68 12.72
N GLU A 29 2.31 33.34 13.77
CA GLU A 29 1.00 34.02 13.79
C GLU A 29 0.97 35.16 12.77
N GLU A 30 -0.25 35.58 12.41
CA GLU A 30 -0.65 36.56 11.37
C GLU A 30 -0.92 35.84 10.04
N GLU A 31 -2.13 35.77 9.48
CA GLU A 31 -3.23 36.72 9.44
C GLU A 31 -4.58 35.98 9.41
N LYS A 32 -5.55 36.43 10.21
CA LYS A 32 -6.96 36.10 10.02
C LYS A 32 -7.78 37.38 10.14
N LYS A 33 -7.87 38.13 9.05
CA LYS A 33 -9.02 38.98 8.72
C LYS A 33 -8.83 39.60 7.33
N GLU A 34 -9.98 39.79 6.68
CA GLU A 34 -10.17 40.42 5.36
C GLU A 34 -9.91 39.51 4.17
N VAL A 35 -10.98 38.89 3.65
CA VAL A 35 -11.47 39.15 2.27
C VAL A 35 -12.96 38.82 2.27
N GLU A 36 -13.81 39.85 2.35
CA GLU A 36 -15.18 39.79 1.86
C GLU A 36 -15.29 40.89 0.79
N GLU A 37 -15.79 40.46 -0.38
CA GLU A 37 -16.31 41.23 -1.52
C GLU A 37 -15.38 41.85 -2.60
N GLU A 38 -15.84 41.59 -3.84
CA GLU A 38 -15.48 42.14 -5.17
C GLU A 38 -14.08 41.79 -5.71
N ILE A 39 -13.95 41.11 -6.85
CA ILE A 39 -14.46 41.47 -8.18
C ILE A 39 -14.78 40.19 -8.97
N VAL A 40 -15.98 40.11 -9.56
CA VAL A 40 -16.28 39.16 -10.63
C VAL A 40 -15.77 39.77 -11.94
N GLU A 41 -14.56 39.37 -12.36
CA GLU A 41 -14.19 39.46 -13.77
C GLU A 41 -14.65 38.19 -14.47
N GLU A 42 -15.56 38.35 -15.44
CA GLU A 42 -15.84 37.32 -16.44
C GLU A 42 -14.53 36.98 -17.18
N VAL A 43 -13.89 35.89 -16.78
CA VAL A 43 -12.86 35.27 -17.62
C VAL A 43 -13.61 34.41 -18.63
N ASP A 44 -13.94 35.04 -19.76
CA ASP A 44 -14.12 34.39 -21.05
C ASP A 44 -12.80 33.69 -21.40
N GLY A 45 -12.67 32.46 -20.90
CA GLY A 45 -11.48 31.63 -21.00
C GLY A 45 -11.82 30.38 -21.78
N GLN A 46 -11.88 30.55 -23.10
CA GLN A 46 -12.01 29.51 -24.11
C GLN A 46 -11.08 28.32 -23.78
N VAL A 47 -11.66 27.19 -23.38
CA VAL A 47 -10.93 25.92 -23.21
C VAL A 47 -10.32 25.59 -24.57
N PRO A 48 -8.99 25.43 -24.69
CA PRO A 48 -8.40 24.91 -25.91
C PRO A 48 -8.91 23.48 -26.10
N GLN A 49 -9.84 23.30 -27.04
CA GLN A 49 -10.12 22.00 -27.62
C GLN A 49 -8.92 21.67 -28.52
N GLU A 50 -7.91 21.04 -27.95
CA GLU A 50 -7.08 20.14 -28.75
C GLU A 50 -7.99 18.97 -29.14
N GLU A 51 -8.58 19.04 -30.33
CA GLU A 51 -9.09 17.86 -31.04
C GLU A 51 -7.88 16.99 -31.39
N GLY A 52 -7.34 16.32 -30.37
CA GLY A 52 -6.45 15.20 -30.55
C GLY A 52 -7.24 14.11 -31.27
N GLU A 53 -6.67 13.61 -32.36
CA GLU A 53 -7.12 12.42 -33.05
C GLU A 53 -7.41 11.34 -31.99
N ILE A 54 -8.67 10.89 -31.89
CA ILE A 54 -9.04 9.85 -30.93
C ILE A 54 -8.36 8.58 -31.46
N GLU A 55 -7.17 8.26 -30.93
CA GLU A 55 -6.57 6.95 -31.16
C GLU A 55 -7.61 5.92 -30.72
N GLU A 56 -8.06 5.10 -31.68
CA GLU A 56 -9.00 4.04 -31.44
C GLU A 56 -8.31 3.05 -30.50
N VAL A 57 -8.62 3.15 -29.20
CA VAL A 57 -7.95 2.35 -28.19
C VAL A 57 -8.38 0.90 -28.39
N GLU A 58 -7.53 0.11 -29.02
CA GLU A 58 -7.83 -1.29 -29.34
C GLU A 58 -7.99 -2.12 -28.05
N GLY A 59 -9.04 -2.95 -28.01
CA GLY A 59 -9.27 -3.92 -26.95
C GLY A 59 -10.36 -3.53 -25.95
N VAL A 60 -10.30 -4.13 -24.76
CA VAL A 60 -11.23 -3.88 -23.65
C VAL A 60 -10.46 -3.44 -22.41
N PRO A 61 -11.02 -2.55 -21.57
CA PRO A 61 -10.32 -2.04 -20.39
C PRO A 61 -10.18 -3.14 -19.33
N SER A 62 -8.99 -3.24 -18.74
CA SER A 62 -8.75 -4.10 -17.58
C SER A 62 -9.61 -3.66 -16.39
N PRO A 63 -10.31 -4.59 -15.69
CA PRO A 63 -11.04 -4.26 -14.47
C PRO A 63 -10.14 -3.85 -13.31
N LEU A 64 -8.83 -4.07 -13.38
CA LEU A 64 -7.88 -3.70 -12.32
C LEU A 64 -7.32 -2.29 -12.52
N SER A 65 -6.85 -1.99 -13.73
CA SER A 65 -6.11 -0.76 -14.04
C SER A 65 -6.85 0.22 -14.93
N GLY A 66 -7.91 -0.22 -15.63
CA GLY A 66 -8.57 0.55 -16.68
C GLY A 66 -7.77 0.64 -18.00
N ILE A 67 -6.57 0.07 -18.07
CA ILE A 67 -5.74 0.05 -19.26
C ILE A 67 -6.34 -0.93 -20.27
N TYR A 68 -6.44 -0.51 -21.53
CA TYR A 68 -6.97 -1.35 -22.61
C TYR A 68 -5.97 -2.43 -23.01
N ALA A 69 -6.48 -3.64 -23.18
CA ALA A 69 -5.71 -4.81 -23.60
C ALA A 69 -6.56 -5.75 -24.46
N PRO A 70 -5.93 -6.71 -25.17
CA PRO A 70 -6.67 -7.75 -25.88
C PRO A 70 -7.64 -8.47 -24.94
N GLU A 71 -8.85 -8.73 -25.41
CA GLU A 71 -9.92 -9.37 -24.63
C GLU A 71 -9.49 -10.74 -24.06
N GLU A 72 -8.65 -11.48 -24.78
CA GLU A 72 -8.05 -12.72 -24.29
C GLU A 72 -7.30 -12.51 -22.96
N LYS A 73 -6.53 -11.42 -22.83
CA LYS A 73 -5.77 -11.14 -21.60
C LYS A 73 -6.68 -10.71 -20.46
N VAL A 74 -7.68 -9.88 -20.75
CA VAL A 74 -8.62 -9.38 -19.73
C VAL A 74 -9.50 -10.49 -19.17
N ASN A 75 -9.79 -11.52 -19.96
CA ASN A 75 -10.55 -12.70 -19.53
C ASN A 75 -9.72 -13.76 -18.78
N ARG A 76 -8.43 -13.50 -18.49
CA ARG A 76 -7.60 -14.40 -17.67
C ARG A 76 -7.98 -14.30 -16.19
N ARG A 77 -7.49 -15.27 -15.40
CA ARG A 77 -7.56 -15.20 -13.93
C ARG A 77 -6.45 -14.31 -13.40
N VAL A 78 -6.77 -13.44 -12.44
CA VAL A 78 -5.78 -12.59 -11.76
C VAL A 78 -4.74 -13.46 -11.06
N VAL A 79 -3.48 -13.04 -11.11
CA VAL A 79 -2.39 -13.65 -10.34
C VAL A 79 -1.96 -12.66 -9.26
N ALA A 80 -1.99 -13.09 -8.01
CA ALA A 80 -1.59 -12.28 -6.86
C ALA A 80 -0.25 -12.79 -6.34
N VAL A 81 0.80 -11.96 -6.38
CA VAL A 81 2.18 -12.38 -6.04
C VAL A 81 2.68 -11.63 -4.82
N MET A 82 3.14 -12.38 -3.82
CA MET A 82 3.81 -11.84 -2.64
C MET A 82 5.23 -11.36 -2.97
N PHE A 83 5.61 -10.17 -2.50
CA PHE A 83 6.98 -9.66 -2.61
C PHE A 83 7.54 -9.25 -1.25
N ASP A 84 8.86 -9.42 -1.11
CA ASP A 84 9.61 -8.79 -0.03
C ASP A 84 9.69 -7.28 -0.22
N ASN A 85 9.73 -6.55 0.90
CA ASN A 85 10.13 -5.15 0.92
C ASN A 85 11.24 -4.86 1.95
N HIS A 86 11.91 -5.90 2.46
CA HIS A 86 13.11 -5.73 3.25
C HIS A 86 14.20 -4.99 2.44
N PRO A 87 14.97 -4.04 3.02
CA PRO A 87 16.00 -3.28 2.29
C PRO A 87 16.99 -4.16 1.50
N ASN A 88 17.45 -5.26 2.08
CA ASN A 88 18.37 -6.22 1.44
C ASN A 88 17.75 -7.05 0.31
N ALA A 89 16.43 -6.97 0.12
CA ALA A 89 15.70 -7.72 -0.89
C ALA A 89 15.29 -6.84 -2.09
N ARG A 90 15.63 -5.55 -2.04
CA ARG A 90 15.43 -4.60 -3.15
C ARG A 90 16.59 -4.73 -4.15
N TRP A 91 16.35 -4.64 -5.44
CA TRP A 91 15.08 -4.31 -6.11
C TRP A 91 14.25 -5.55 -6.48
N GLN A 92 12.93 -5.40 -6.50
CA GLN A 92 12.01 -6.47 -6.88
C GLN A 92 11.93 -6.63 -8.41
N ALA A 93 12.07 -7.85 -8.90
CA ALA A 93 11.77 -8.24 -10.27
C ALA A 93 10.25 -8.34 -10.48
N GLY A 94 9.74 -7.74 -11.55
CA GLY A 94 8.34 -7.83 -11.98
C GLY A 94 7.36 -6.91 -11.23
N LEU A 95 7.74 -6.33 -10.09
CA LEU A 95 6.82 -5.50 -9.28
C LEU A 95 6.25 -4.29 -10.06
N LYS A 96 7.05 -3.70 -10.95
CA LYS A 96 6.63 -2.56 -11.81
C LYS A 96 5.52 -2.94 -12.80
N ASP A 97 5.37 -4.23 -13.10
CA ASP A 97 4.43 -4.74 -14.09
C ASP A 97 3.08 -5.10 -13.44
N ALA A 98 2.97 -5.01 -12.11
CA ALA A 98 1.71 -5.20 -11.39
C ALA A 98 0.74 -4.05 -11.71
N GLU A 99 -0.53 -4.39 -11.93
CA GLU A 99 -1.60 -3.41 -12.15
C GLU A 99 -2.08 -2.76 -10.86
N ILE A 100 -2.08 -3.53 -9.77
CA ILE A 100 -2.37 -3.03 -8.42
C ILE A 100 -1.29 -3.55 -7.48
N ILE A 101 -0.78 -2.67 -6.62
CA ILE A 101 0.17 -3.03 -5.57
C ILE A 101 -0.44 -2.66 -4.22
N TYR A 102 -0.62 -3.65 -3.35
CA TYR A 102 -0.94 -3.43 -1.95
C TYR A 102 0.33 -3.47 -1.11
N GLU A 103 0.47 -2.55 -0.17
CA GLU A 103 1.50 -2.57 0.86
C GLU A 103 0.86 -2.70 2.24
N PHE A 104 1.31 -3.69 3.02
CA PHE A 104 0.87 -3.85 4.41
C PHE A 104 2.06 -3.97 5.37
N PRO A 105 1.94 -3.44 6.61
CA PRO A 105 2.90 -3.71 7.67
C PRO A 105 2.87 -5.20 8.07
N VAL A 106 4.02 -5.75 8.47
CA VAL A 106 4.12 -7.19 8.78
C VAL A 106 4.90 -7.47 10.06
N GLU A 107 6.17 -7.12 10.06
CA GLU A 107 7.11 -7.37 11.16
C GLU A 107 7.78 -6.03 11.43
N ALA A 108 7.11 -5.17 12.20
CA ALA A 108 7.57 -3.81 12.48
C ALA A 108 9.09 -3.81 12.69
N PRO A 109 9.88 -3.12 11.84
CA PRO A 109 9.50 -1.99 10.98
C PRO A 109 9.17 -2.32 9.51
N TYR A 110 9.07 -3.59 9.11
CA TYR A 110 8.98 -3.98 7.69
C TYR A 110 7.55 -4.12 7.16
N THR A 111 7.39 -3.76 5.90
CA THR A 111 6.21 -4.02 5.07
C THR A 111 6.48 -5.13 4.05
N ARG A 112 5.44 -5.59 3.35
CA ARG A 112 5.52 -6.46 2.17
C ARG A 112 4.54 -5.98 1.13
N TYR A 113 4.79 -6.34 -0.13
CA TYR A 113 3.88 -6.05 -1.22
C TYR A 113 3.09 -7.27 -1.67
N LEU A 114 1.89 -7.02 -2.19
CA LEU A 114 1.13 -7.96 -3.00
C LEU A 114 0.81 -7.28 -4.34
N GLY A 115 1.41 -7.80 -5.40
CA GLY A 115 1.15 -7.32 -6.76
C GLY A 115 0.07 -8.16 -7.45
N LEU A 116 -0.92 -7.52 -8.07
CA LEU A 116 -1.94 -8.16 -8.89
C LEU A 116 -1.62 -8.00 -10.37
N TYR A 117 -1.67 -9.09 -11.12
CA TYR A 117 -1.36 -9.16 -12.54
C TYR A 117 -2.53 -9.78 -13.28
N LEU A 118 -3.05 -9.09 -14.31
CA LEU A 118 -4.05 -9.62 -15.23
C LEU A 118 -3.59 -9.51 -16.68
N ILE A 119 -3.21 -8.30 -17.14
CA ILE A 119 -2.86 -8.03 -18.54
C ILE A 119 -1.35 -8.03 -18.83
N ASN A 120 -0.54 -7.91 -17.79
CA ASN A 120 0.93 -7.85 -17.89
C ASN A 120 1.56 -9.20 -17.57
N ASP A 121 2.58 -9.58 -18.36
CA ASP A 121 3.31 -10.83 -18.23
C ASP A 121 4.79 -10.54 -17.93
N PRO A 122 5.18 -10.41 -16.64
CA PRO A 122 6.56 -10.10 -16.28
C PRO A 122 7.49 -11.27 -16.60
N GLU A 123 8.70 -10.97 -17.11
CA GLU A 123 9.73 -11.98 -17.43
C GLU A 123 10.24 -12.71 -16.17
N ALA A 124 10.28 -12.00 -15.04
CA ALA A 124 10.73 -12.53 -13.76
C ALA A 124 9.94 -11.93 -12.60
N LEU A 125 9.71 -12.76 -11.57
CA LEU A 125 9.04 -12.38 -10.33
C LEU A 125 9.97 -12.64 -9.14
N GLY A 126 10.18 -11.66 -8.29
CA GLY A 126 10.89 -11.86 -7.03
C GLY A 126 11.33 -10.57 -6.35
N SER A 127 11.82 -10.61 -5.11
CA SER A 127 11.91 -11.80 -4.24
C SER A 127 10.54 -12.15 -3.65
N ILE A 128 10.13 -13.42 -3.79
CA ILE A 128 8.84 -13.89 -3.27
C ILE A 128 8.94 -14.14 -1.76
N ARG A 129 7.89 -13.80 -1.01
CA ARG A 129 7.86 -13.92 0.45
C ARG A 129 6.64 -14.61 1.02
N SER A 130 6.73 -14.87 2.32
CA SER A 130 5.70 -15.56 3.09
C SER A 130 4.42 -14.74 3.25
N ALA A 131 3.30 -15.43 3.04
CA ALA A 131 1.95 -14.91 3.23
C ALA A 131 1.65 -14.53 4.70
N ARG A 132 0.72 -13.57 4.85
CA ARG A 132 0.01 -13.24 6.11
C ARG A 132 -1.50 -13.19 5.84
N PRO A 133 -2.36 -13.34 6.86
CA PRO A 133 -3.80 -13.53 6.66
C PRO A 133 -4.47 -12.41 5.86
N TYR A 134 -4.08 -11.15 6.09
CA TYR A 134 -4.64 -10.00 5.35
C TYR A 134 -4.30 -10.03 3.85
N PHE A 135 -3.13 -10.55 3.44
CA PHE A 135 -2.83 -10.75 2.02
C PHE A 135 -3.67 -11.89 1.41
N VAL A 136 -3.99 -12.91 2.20
CA VAL A 136 -4.89 -14.00 1.77
C VAL A 136 -6.28 -13.43 1.50
N THR A 137 -6.77 -12.55 2.37
CA THR A 137 -8.06 -11.86 2.19
C THR A 137 -8.07 -11.06 0.89
N VAL A 138 -7.06 -10.21 0.65
CA VAL A 138 -6.99 -9.40 -0.59
C VAL A 138 -6.92 -10.30 -1.82
N ALA A 139 -6.06 -11.33 -1.84
CA ALA A 139 -5.98 -12.23 -2.99
C ALA A 139 -7.32 -12.95 -3.28
N LEU A 140 -8.12 -13.25 -2.24
CA LEU A 140 -9.43 -13.85 -2.39
C LEU A 140 -10.48 -12.89 -2.95
N GLU A 141 -10.40 -11.58 -2.65
CA GLU A 141 -11.31 -10.56 -3.20
C GLU A 141 -11.29 -10.54 -4.74
N TYR A 142 -10.16 -10.92 -5.34
CA TYR A 142 -9.96 -11.00 -6.79
C TYR A 142 -10.08 -12.41 -7.36
N ASP A 143 -10.47 -13.40 -6.55
CA ASP A 143 -10.39 -14.83 -6.91
C ASP A 143 -9.05 -15.20 -7.56
N ALA A 144 -7.94 -14.66 -7.04
CA ALA A 144 -6.64 -14.73 -7.69
C ALA A 144 -5.94 -16.08 -7.47
N VAL A 145 -5.07 -16.47 -8.41
CA VAL A 145 -4.04 -17.49 -8.15
C VAL A 145 -2.97 -16.87 -7.27
N TYR A 146 -2.81 -17.39 -6.04
CA TYR A 146 -1.98 -16.78 -5.02
C TYR A 146 -0.57 -17.37 -4.97
N VAL A 147 0.43 -16.57 -5.32
CA VAL A 147 1.84 -16.97 -5.36
C VAL A 147 2.58 -16.48 -4.11
N ARG A 148 3.16 -17.41 -3.35
CA ARG A 148 3.80 -17.15 -2.06
C ARG A 148 4.98 -18.09 -1.80
N ALA A 149 5.83 -17.73 -0.84
CA ALA A 149 6.92 -18.58 -0.35
C ALA A 149 6.74 -18.81 1.15
N GLY A 150 5.98 -19.84 1.51
CA GLY A 150 5.51 -20.11 2.85
C GLY A 150 4.45 -19.12 3.35
N GLY A 151 4.36 -18.97 4.67
CA GLY A 151 3.28 -18.21 5.31
C GLY A 151 3.24 -18.41 6.82
N SER A 152 2.55 -17.52 7.53
CA SER A 152 2.22 -17.76 8.94
C SER A 152 1.29 -18.98 9.08
N LYS A 153 1.23 -19.58 10.27
CA LYS A 153 0.34 -20.73 10.52
C LYS A 153 -1.09 -20.44 10.09
N GLN A 154 -1.61 -19.28 10.48
CA GLN A 154 -2.96 -18.84 10.12
C GLN A 154 -3.12 -18.72 8.59
N ALA A 155 -2.21 -18.02 7.90
CA ALA A 155 -2.31 -17.84 6.45
C ALA A 155 -2.30 -19.17 5.69
N LYS A 156 -1.44 -20.13 6.10
CA LYS A 156 -1.41 -21.48 5.51
C LYS A 156 -2.67 -22.29 5.80
N GLU A 157 -3.31 -22.07 6.94
CA GLU A 157 -4.61 -22.68 7.25
C GLU A 157 -5.72 -22.05 6.42
N ASP A 158 -5.73 -20.73 6.26
CA ASP A 158 -6.74 -20.00 5.51
C ASP A 158 -6.73 -20.40 4.04
N VAL A 159 -5.55 -20.41 3.39
CA VAL A 159 -5.39 -20.86 1.99
C VAL A 159 -5.98 -22.26 1.79
N ARG A 160 -5.72 -23.20 2.70
CA ARG A 160 -6.24 -24.57 2.64
C ARG A 160 -7.74 -24.66 2.89
N LYS A 161 -8.24 -23.99 3.94
CA LYS A 161 -9.67 -24.00 4.32
C LYS A 161 -10.53 -23.35 3.25
N LEU A 162 -10.05 -22.25 2.68
CA LEU A 162 -10.74 -21.48 1.63
C LEU A 162 -10.54 -22.10 0.23
N LYS A 163 -9.74 -23.17 0.12
CA LYS A 163 -9.45 -23.87 -1.14
C LYS A 163 -8.94 -22.92 -2.23
N MET A 164 -8.12 -21.95 -1.84
CA MET A 164 -7.55 -21.00 -2.80
C MET A 164 -6.61 -21.72 -3.75
N ALA A 165 -6.64 -21.32 -5.02
CA ALA A 165 -5.62 -21.73 -5.97
C ALA A 165 -4.31 -21.02 -5.59
N ASP A 166 -3.28 -21.78 -5.22
CA ASP A 166 -2.01 -21.20 -4.79
C ASP A 166 -0.79 -21.93 -5.34
N ILE A 167 0.32 -21.19 -5.44
CA ILE A 167 1.65 -21.71 -5.74
C ILE A 167 2.53 -21.37 -4.53
N ASP A 168 3.03 -22.39 -3.86
CA ASP A 168 3.90 -22.27 -2.69
C ASP A 168 5.31 -22.76 -3.05
N SER A 169 6.28 -21.85 -3.08
CA SER A 169 7.71 -22.16 -3.31
C SER A 169 8.47 -22.45 -2.02
#